data_AF-A0A3D3FAN9-F1
#
_entry.id   AF-A0A3D3FAN9-F1
#
_cell.length_a   1.000
_cell.length_b   1.000
_cell.length_c   1.000
_cell.angle_alpha   90.00
_cell.angle_beta   90.00
_cell.angle_gamma   90.00
#
_symmetry.space_group_name_H-M   'P 1'
#
loop_
_entity.id
_entity.type
_entity.pdbx_description
1 polymer ?
#
loop_
_entity_poly.entity_id
_entity_poly.type
_entity_poly.pdbx_seq_one_letter_code
_entity_poly.pdbx_strand_id
1 'polypeptide(L)'
;MGFFSLKAKCSICGKDIGLNRYRLSKSKEWICPRCIKLAGGPKYVDVYHMTSEDIKKQIEDPSLRVNCCPNILPEKERRIVQNRKAGIACCPKCGSQSIQAYKKGFSAGKAAVGAYLVGPLGIAAGGIGSKKTVVVCLNCGHKWKL
;
A
#
# COMPACT_ATOMS: atom_id res chain seq x y z
N MET A 1 -52.78 7.15 -16.49
CA MET A 1 -51.79 6.23 -15.88
C MET A 1 -50.94 5.65 -17.00
N GLY A 2 -49.81 6.30 -17.30
CA GLY A 2 -49.06 6.09 -18.54
C GLY A 2 -47.95 5.05 -18.43
N PHE A 3 -48.09 3.99 -19.22
CA PHE A 3 -47.05 3.42 -20.09
C PHE A 3 -45.66 3.27 -19.47
N PHE A 4 -45.47 2.20 -18.67
CA PHE A 4 -44.15 1.66 -18.35
C PHE A 4 -43.40 1.41 -19.67
N SER A 5 -42.50 2.30 -20.06
CA SER A 5 -41.54 2.05 -21.14
C SER A 5 -40.66 0.87 -20.73
N LEU A 6 -41.12 -0.34 -21.07
CA LEU A 6 -40.57 -1.63 -20.64
C LEU A 6 -39.13 -1.87 -21.13
N LYS A 7 -38.66 -1.05 -22.07
CA LYS A 7 -37.34 -1.18 -22.70
C LYS A 7 -36.60 0.14 -22.60
N ALA A 8 -35.44 0.13 -21.93
CA ALA A 8 -34.48 1.24 -21.96
C ALA A 8 -33.30 0.84 -22.85
N LYS A 9 -32.76 1.77 -23.61
CA LYS A 9 -31.58 1.52 -24.45
C LYS A 9 -30.30 1.64 -23.63
N CYS A 10 -29.34 0.76 -23.89
CA CYS A 10 -28.01 0.86 -23.30
C CYS A 10 -27.17 1.95 -23.99
N SER A 11 -26.55 2.86 -23.23
CA SER A 11 -25.66 3.89 -23.78
C SER A 11 -24.35 3.38 -24.40
N ILE A 12 -23.97 2.13 -24.11
CA ILE A 12 -22.71 1.54 -24.59
C ILE A 12 -22.95 0.65 -25.82
N CYS A 13 -23.92 -0.26 -25.75
CA CYS A 13 -24.16 -1.24 -26.81
C CYS A 13 -25.41 -0.98 -27.66
N GLY A 14 -26.22 0.03 -27.33
CA GLY A 14 -27.46 0.38 -28.05
C GLY A 14 -28.60 -0.65 -27.95
N LYS A 15 -28.39 -1.80 -27.31
CA LYS A 15 -29.40 -2.86 -27.17
C LYS A 15 -30.49 -2.46 -26.18
N ASP A 16 -31.70 -2.93 -26.44
CA ASP A 16 -32.82 -2.82 -25.50
C ASP A 16 -32.55 -3.68 -24.26
N ILE A 17 -32.63 -3.04 -23.09
CA ILE A 17 -32.42 -3.66 -21.79
C ILE A 17 -33.77 -3.84 -21.10
N GLY A 18 -34.00 -5.06 -20.61
CA GLY A 18 -35.13 -5.39 -19.75
C GLY A 18 -34.94 -4.91 -18.30
N LEU A 19 -35.52 -5.64 -17.35
CA LEU A 19 -35.56 -5.27 -15.92
C LEU A 19 -34.19 -5.26 -15.23
N ASN A 20 -33.26 -6.16 -15.62
CA ASN A 20 -31.94 -6.26 -15.01
C ASN A 20 -30.95 -5.26 -15.64
N ARG A 21 -31.11 -3.98 -15.27
CA ARG A 21 -30.33 -2.84 -15.78
C ARG A 21 -29.75 -2.00 -14.66
N TYR A 22 -28.58 -1.42 -14.89
CA TYR A 22 -27.89 -0.56 -13.93
C TYR A 22 -28.02 0.89 -14.36
N ARG A 23 -28.33 1.79 -13.42
CA ARG A 23 -28.48 3.22 -13.69
C ARG A 23 -27.25 3.97 -13.18
N LEU A 24 -26.58 4.71 -14.04
CA LEU A 24 -25.50 5.62 -13.62
C LEU A 24 -26.07 6.81 -12.86
N SER A 25 -25.54 7.09 -11.67
CA SER A 25 -26.02 8.22 -10.86
C SER A 25 -25.64 9.57 -11.44
N LYS A 26 -24.46 9.68 -12.08
CA LYS A 26 -23.98 10.93 -12.70
C LYS A 26 -24.73 11.27 -13.99
N SER A 27 -24.74 10.34 -14.97
CA SER A 27 -25.31 10.61 -16.29
C SER A 27 -26.81 10.29 -16.39
N LYS A 28 -27.42 9.67 -15.37
CA LYS A 28 -28.81 9.14 -15.38
C LYS A 28 -29.10 8.14 -16.52
N GLU A 29 -28.07 7.63 -17.17
CA GLU A 29 -28.12 6.69 -18.29
C GLU A 29 -28.21 5.22 -17.82
N TRP A 30 -28.72 4.34 -18.70
CA TRP A 30 -28.88 2.91 -18.40
C TRP A 30 -27.79 2.06 -19.06
N ILE A 31 -27.32 1.07 -18.30
CA ILE A 31 -26.27 0.15 -18.73
C ILE A 31 -26.72 -1.30 -18.63
N CYS A 32 -26.30 -2.07 -19.63
CA CYS A 32 -26.60 -3.48 -19.76
C CYS A 32 -25.69 -4.35 -18.86
N PRO A 33 -26.17 -5.50 -18.37
CA PRO A 33 -25.36 -6.40 -17.53
C PRO A 33 -24.16 -6.98 -18.29
N ARG A 34 -24.28 -7.16 -19.63
CA ARG A 34 -23.17 -7.59 -20.47
C ARG A 34 -22.06 -6.54 -20.53
N CYS A 35 -22.42 -5.26 -20.58
CA CYS A 35 -21.52 -4.12 -20.68
C CYS A 35 -20.70 -3.98 -19.39
N ILE A 36 -21.36 -4.12 -18.24
CA ILE A 36 -20.68 -4.14 -16.93
C ILE A 36 -19.76 -5.35 -16.81
N LYS A 37 -20.19 -6.53 -17.28
CA LYS A 37 -19.34 -7.71 -17.30
C LYS A 37 -18.11 -7.52 -18.20
N LEU A 38 -18.27 -6.86 -19.35
CA LEU A 38 -17.18 -6.49 -20.25
C LEU A 38 -16.28 -5.38 -19.71
N ALA A 39 -16.74 -4.56 -18.77
CA ALA A 39 -15.89 -3.57 -18.11
C ALA A 39 -15.12 -4.14 -16.90
N GLY A 40 -15.37 -5.39 -16.50
CA GLY A 40 -14.69 -6.06 -15.37
C GLY A 40 -15.64 -6.50 -14.24
N GLY A 41 -16.93 -6.22 -14.37
CA GLY A 41 -17.98 -6.58 -13.41
C GLY A 41 -18.26 -5.46 -12.39
N PRO A 42 -19.26 -5.65 -11.51
CA PRO A 42 -19.67 -4.64 -10.53
C PRO A 42 -18.58 -4.29 -9.50
N LYS A 43 -17.52 -5.11 -9.40
CA LYS A 43 -16.36 -4.85 -8.54
C LYS A 43 -15.40 -3.80 -9.08
N TYR A 44 -15.44 -3.44 -10.36
CA TYR A 44 -14.50 -2.51 -11.01
C TYR A 44 -15.19 -1.28 -11.62
N VAL A 45 -16.53 -1.25 -11.54
CA VAL A 45 -17.40 -0.31 -12.24
C VAL A 45 -18.28 0.34 -11.17
N ASP A 46 -17.81 1.46 -10.62
CA ASP A 46 -18.53 2.26 -9.64
C ASP A 46 -19.66 3.05 -10.29
N VAL A 47 -20.85 2.44 -10.36
CA VAL A 47 -22.10 2.96 -10.94
C VAL A 47 -22.45 4.38 -10.47
N TYR A 48 -22.01 4.76 -9.27
CA TYR A 48 -22.27 6.09 -8.69
C TYR A 48 -21.29 7.18 -9.17
N HIS A 49 -20.02 6.84 -9.38
CA HIS A 49 -18.95 7.82 -9.56
C HIS A 49 -18.44 7.95 -11.00
N MET A 50 -18.69 6.96 -11.85
CA MET A 50 -18.18 6.94 -13.21
C MET A 50 -19.20 7.44 -14.25
N THR A 51 -18.71 7.94 -15.36
CA THR A 51 -19.52 8.33 -16.53
C THR A 51 -19.57 7.20 -17.55
N SER A 52 -20.48 7.29 -18.52
CA SER A 52 -20.59 6.31 -19.61
C SER A 52 -19.38 6.31 -20.53
N GLU A 53 -18.61 7.40 -20.59
CA GLU A 53 -17.36 7.51 -21.35
C GLU A 53 -16.23 6.73 -20.68
N ASP A 54 -16.13 6.79 -19.36
CA ASP A 54 -15.12 6.06 -18.59
C ASP A 54 -15.27 4.55 -18.78
N ILE A 55 -16.52 4.07 -18.83
CA ILE A 55 -16.82 2.65 -19.04
C ILE A 55 -16.47 2.22 -20.46
N LYS A 56 -16.65 3.09 -21.47
CA LYS A 56 -16.23 2.79 -22.86
C LYS A 56 -14.72 2.63 -22.95
N LYS A 57 -13.97 3.56 -22.34
CA LYS A 57 -12.50 3.48 -22.25
C LYS A 57 -12.02 2.21 -21.55
N GLN A 58 -12.71 1.76 -20.50
CA GLN A 58 -12.41 0.49 -19.82
C GLN A 58 -12.64 -0.77 -20.68
N ILE A 59 -13.52 -0.69 -21.68
CA ILE A 59 -13.79 -1.80 -22.60
C ILE A 59 -12.76 -1.81 -23.75
N GLU A 60 -12.42 -0.63 -24.27
CA GLU A 60 -11.45 -0.45 -25.36
C GLU A 60 -10.03 -0.85 -24.93
N ASP A 61 -9.64 -0.51 -23.71
CA ASP A 61 -8.34 -0.84 -23.14
C ASP A 61 -8.49 -1.71 -21.88
N PRO A 62 -8.56 -3.05 -22.02
CA PRO A 62 -8.62 -3.97 -20.88
C PRO A 62 -7.40 -3.88 -19.94
N SER A 63 -6.28 -3.32 -20.43
CA SER A 63 -5.06 -3.01 -19.66
C SER A 63 -5.26 -1.86 -18.66
N LEU A 64 -6.25 -0.99 -18.88
CA LEU A 64 -6.71 0.06 -17.95
C LEU A 64 -7.71 -0.46 -16.91
N ARG A 65 -8.00 -1.77 -16.87
CA ARG A 65 -8.66 -2.44 -15.72
C ARG A 65 -7.71 -2.49 -14.51
N VAL A 66 -7.13 -1.35 -14.19
CA VAL A 66 -6.46 -1.11 -12.93
C VAL A 66 -7.58 -1.02 -11.90
N ASN A 67 -7.87 -2.18 -11.32
CA ASN A 67 -8.09 -2.40 -9.89
C ASN A 67 -8.85 -1.28 -9.16
N CYS A 68 -9.99 -1.65 -8.55
CA CYS A 68 -10.77 -0.88 -7.58
C CYS A 68 -10.04 -0.54 -6.27
N CYS A 69 -8.76 -0.20 -6.34
CA CYS A 69 -8.17 0.78 -5.45
C CYS A 69 -7.48 1.78 -6.38
N PRO A 70 -7.84 3.08 -6.37
CA PRO A 70 -6.94 4.06 -6.92
C PRO A 70 -5.59 3.78 -6.27
N ASN A 71 -4.56 3.56 -7.09
CA ASN A 71 -3.18 3.39 -6.68
C ASN A 71 -2.64 4.69 -6.07
N ILE A 72 -3.27 5.18 -5.01
CA ILE A 72 -2.57 5.83 -3.91
C ILE A 72 -2.10 4.68 -3.02
N LEU A 73 -1.27 3.80 -3.58
CA LEU A 73 -0.30 3.16 -2.72
C LEU A 73 0.48 4.35 -2.14
N PRO A 74 0.37 4.61 -0.83
CA PRO A 74 0.92 5.82 -0.24
C PRO A 74 2.38 5.90 -0.70
N GLU A 75 2.85 7.08 -1.11
CA GLU A 75 4.20 7.27 -1.69
C GLU A 75 5.28 6.46 -0.96
N LYS A 76 5.13 6.36 0.36
CA LYS A 76 5.78 5.43 1.28
C LYS A 76 6.08 4.03 0.74
N GLU A 77 5.10 3.30 0.23
CA GLU A 77 5.27 1.90 -0.20
C GLU A 77 6.08 1.81 -1.50
N ARG A 78 5.89 2.78 -2.42
CA ARG A 78 6.70 2.87 -3.65
C ARG A 78 8.17 3.07 -3.32
N ARG A 79 8.47 3.93 -2.32
CA ARG A 79 9.83 4.19 -1.83
C ARG A 79 10.46 2.94 -1.20
N ILE A 80 9.69 2.15 -0.45
CA ILE A 80 10.17 0.88 0.14
C ILE A 80 10.54 -0.13 -0.94
N VAL A 81 9.69 -0.31 -1.96
CA VAL A 81 9.94 -1.26 -3.06
C VAL A 81 11.15 -0.83 -3.89
N GLN A 82 11.28 0.46 -4.22
CA GLN A 82 12.42 0.98 -4.98
C GLN A 82 13.74 0.76 -4.22
N ASN A 83 13.76 1.08 -2.94
CA ASN A 83 14.97 0.91 -2.14
C ASN A 83 15.35 -0.57 -1.95
N ARG A 84 14.38 -1.48 -1.86
CA ARG A 84 14.65 -2.93 -1.82
C ARG A 84 15.29 -3.42 -3.12
N LYS A 85 14.81 -2.97 -4.28
CA LYS A 85 15.41 -3.32 -5.58
C LYS A 85 16.83 -2.81 -5.74
N ALA A 86 17.11 -1.63 -5.18
CA ALA A 86 18.44 -1.03 -5.20
C ALA A 86 19.40 -1.63 -4.14
N GLY A 87 18.95 -2.56 -3.29
CA GLY A 87 19.77 -3.14 -2.22
C GLY A 87 20.10 -2.16 -1.08
N ILE A 88 19.33 -1.07 -0.94
CA ILE A 88 19.60 -0.02 0.05
C ILE A 88 18.88 -0.34 1.36
N ALA A 89 19.62 -0.35 2.48
CA ALA A 89 19.05 -0.52 3.81
C ALA A 89 18.03 0.60 4.11
N CYS A 90 16.77 0.23 4.36
CA CYS A 90 15.68 1.17 4.58
C CYS A 90 14.85 0.83 5.80
N CYS A 91 14.28 1.86 6.42
CA CYS A 91 13.42 1.65 7.57
C CYS A 91 12.14 0.91 7.15
N PRO A 92 11.76 -0.19 7.83
CA PRO A 92 10.55 -0.94 7.49
C PRO A 92 9.25 -0.15 7.72
N LYS A 93 9.29 0.92 8.55
CA LYS A 93 8.12 1.73 8.88
C LYS A 93 7.90 2.94 8.00
N CYS A 94 8.92 3.52 7.37
CA CYS A 94 8.78 4.76 6.59
C CYS A 94 9.52 4.74 5.25
N GLY A 95 10.34 3.73 4.97
CA GLY A 95 11.08 3.62 3.71
C GLY A 95 12.22 4.63 3.55
N SER A 96 12.54 5.44 4.55
CA SER A 96 13.69 6.35 4.49
C SER A 96 15.02 5.61 4.68
N GLN A 97 16.06 6.16 4.06
CA GLN A 97 17.44 5.65 4.09
C GLN A 97 18.23 6.20 5.29
N SER A 98 17.69 7.19 6.01
CA SER A 98 18.31 7.82 7.17
C SER A 98 18.23 6.92 8.40
N ILE A 99 19.19 6.01 8.50
CA ILE A 99 19.31 5.01 9.56
C ILE A 99 20.62 5.26 10.32
N GLN A 100 20.57 5.32 11.65
CA GLN A 100 21.76 5.33 12.51
C GLN A 100 21.88 4.01 13.26
N ALA A 101 23.07 3.41 13.22
CA ALA A 101 23.40 2.23 14.01
C ALA A 101 24.13 2.69 15.29
N TYR A 102 23.49 2.50 16.44
CA TYR A 102 24.12 2.72 17.74
C TYR A 102 24.66 1.40 18.28
N LYS A 103 25.95 1.37 18.59
CA LYS A 103 26.54 0.30 19.41
C LYS A 103 26.23 0.63 20.86
N LYS A 104 25.58 -0.28 21.60
CA LYS A 104 25.45 -0.11 23.05
C LYS A 104 26.83 -0.30 23.66
N GLY A 105 27.55 0.81 23.84
CA GLY A 105 28.93 0.83 24.31
C GLY A 105 29.10 0.23 25.71
N PHE A 106 30.34 -0.11 26.01
CA PHE A 106 30.84 -0.58 27.30
C PHE A 106 30.24 0.23 28.46
N SER A 107 29.46 -0.43 29.31
CA SER A 107 28.91 0.21 30.50
C SER A 107 30.03 0.30 31.54
N ALA A 108 30.53 1.51 31.79
CA ALA A 108 31.54 1.77 32.83
C ALA A 108 31.11 1.19 34.20
N GLY A 109 29.80 1.18 34.51
CA GLY A 109 29.28 0.54 35.71
C GLY A 109 29.49 -0.98 35.76
N LYS A 110 29.36 -1.68 34.62
CA LYS A 110 29.65 -3.12 34.55
C LYS A 110 31.15 -3.41 34.66
N ALA A 111 31.96 -2.51 34.13
CA ALA A 111 33.42 -2.59 34.25
C ALA A 111 33.89 -2.35 35.68
N ALA A 112 33.30 -1.39 36.39
CA ALA A 112 33.62 -1.10 37.79
C ALA A 112 33.26 -2.28 38.70
N VAL A 113 32.07 -2.88 38.52
CA VAL A 113 31.68 -4.09 39.26
C VAL A 113 32.58 -5.28 38.90
N GLY A 114 32.91 -5.47 37.61
CA GLY A 114 33.83 -6.51 37.17
C GLY A 114 35.24 -6.34 37.75
N ALA A 115 35.74 -5.11 37.78
CA ALA A 115 37.03 -4.75 38.37
C ALA A 115 37.06 -4.96 39.88
N TYR A 116 35.95 -4.69 40.56
CA TYR A 116 35.82 -4.92 42.00
C TYR A 116 35.81 -6.41 42.35
N LEU A 117 35.10 -7.24 41.57
CA LEU A 117 34.97 -8.67 41.85
C LEU A 117 36.16 -9.51 41.39
N VAL A 118 36.78 -9.17 40.25
CA VAL A 118 37.81 -10.00 39.59
C VAL A 118 39.11 -9.23 39.32
N GLY A 119 39.26 -8.03 39.89
CA GLY A 119 40.45 -7.21 39.72
C GLY A 119 40.66 -6.76 38.26
N PRO A 120 41.93 -6.51 37.84
CA PRO A 120 42.25 -6.05 36.49
C PRO A 120 41.72 -6.95 35.35
N LEU A 121 41.56 -8.25 35.62
CA LEU A 121 41.00 -9.24 34.68
C LEU A 121 39.51 -9.03 34.41
N GLY A 122 38.77 -8.47 35.37
CA GLY A 122 37.33 -8.18 35.23
C GLY A 122 37.02 -7.05 34.25
N ILE A 123 37.97 -6.14 34.02
CA ILE A 123 37.85 -5.06 33.02
C ILE A 123 37.91 -5.65 31.60
N ALA A 124 38.80 -6.62 31.37
CA ALA A 124 38.95 -7.28 30.07
C ALA A 124 37.72 -8.12 29.70
N ALA A 125 37.10 -8.80 30.68
CA ALA A 125 35.88 -9.58 30.46
C ALA A 125 34.63 -8.71 30.22
N GLY A 126 34.62 -7.47 30.72
CA GLY A 126 33.50 -6.53 30.51
C GLY A 126 33.27 -6.15 29.04
N GLY A 127 34.26 -6.35 28.16
CA GLY A 127 34.16 -6.09 26.73
C GLY A 127 33.43 -7.19 25.92
N ILE A 128 33.32 -8.42 26.46
CA ILE A 128 32.97 -9.62 25.69
C ILE A 128 31.45 -9.71 25.36
N GLY A 129 30.59 -8.88 25.98
CA GLY A 129 29.12 -8.92 25.79
C GLY A 129 28.50 -7.76 25.00
N SER A 130 29.29 -6.83 24.44
CA SER A 130 28.81 -5.49 24.03
C SER A 130 28.23 -5.38 22.61
N LYS A 131 27.94 -6.49 21.93
CA LYS A 131 27.58 -6.50 20.49
C LYS A 131 26.09 -6.29 20.18
N LYS A 132 25.32 -5.64 21.06
CA LYS A 132 23.91 -5.29 20.75
C LYS A 132 23.89 -4.00 19.94
N THR A 133 23.93 -4.13 18.61
CA THR A 133 23.79 -3.01 17.68
C THR A 133 22.30 -2.70 17.53
N VAL A 134 21.87 -1.55 18.01
CA VAL A 134 20.49 -1.08 17.86
C VAL A 134 20.47 -0.09 16.72
N VAL A 135 19.62 -0.36 15.75
CA VAL A 135 19.42 0.48 14.59
C VAL A 135 18.19 1.35 14.81
N VAL A 136 18.32 2.64 14.55
CA VAL A 136 17.25 3.63 14.74
C VAL A 136 17.05 4.41 13.46
N CYS A 137 15.81 4.52 13.02
CA CYS A 137 15.46 5.44 11.93
C CYS A 137 15.31 6.86 12.47
N LEU A 138 15.97 7.83 11.84
CA LEU A 138 15.89 9.25 12.24
C LEU A 138 14.57 9.90 11.85
N ASN A 139 13.91 9.38 10.82
CA ASN A 139 12.69 9.99 10.29
C ASN A 139 11.43 9.57 11.06
N CYS A 140 11.41 8.34 11.62
CA CYS A 140 10.25 7.84 12.36
C CYS A 140 10.55 7.41 13.79
N GLY A 141 11.81 7.48 14.24
CA GLY A 141 12.22 7.07 15.59
C GLY A 141 12.14 5.57 15.87
N HIS A 142 11.77 4.74 14.90
CA HIS A 142 11.63 3.31 15.08
C HIS A 142 12.99 2.67 15.35
N LYS A 143 13.08 1.86 16.41
CA LYS A 143 14.29 1.17 16.84
C LYS A 143 14.11 -0.33 16.64
N TRP A 144 15.08 -0.98 16.01
CA TRP A 144 15.12 -2.43 15.88
C TRP A 144 16.52 -2.96 16.18
N LYS A 145 16.61 -4.23 16.58
CA LYS A 145 17.89 -4.90 16.82
C LYS A 145 18.29 -5.59 15.52
N LEU A 146 19.56 -5.43 15.13
CA LEU A 146 20.21 -6.29 14.15
C LEU A 146 20.62 -7.61 14.82
#